data_AF-A0A964UY56-F1
#
_entry.id   AF-A0A964UY56-F1
#
_cell.length_a   1.000
_cell.length_b   1.000
_cell.length_c   1.000
_cell.angle_alpha   90.00
_cell.angle_beta   90.00
_cell.angle_gamma   90.00
#
_symmetry.space_group_name_H-M   'P 1'
#
loop_
_entity.id
_entity.type
_entity.pdbx_description
1 polymer ?
#
loop_
_entity_poly.entity_id
_entity_poly.type
_entity_poly.pdbx_seq_one_letter_code
_entity_poly.pdbx_strand_id
1 'polypeptide(L)'
;MDLTPYVAHLRQELAVAAEAGGEESRALAERLTAPLESAARLTLLNALSAAMADVTRDLAPGSVDVRLRGLDPEFVVTAPPAPESYEERDEPSVPAPPAPVPDDDGTTSRINFRLPAHLKARVEEAAGREGLSVNAWLVRAVSTAMDPGAAAGRSSGRGRSRSQQGFTGWVR
;
A
#
# COMPACT_ATOMS: atom_id res chain seq x y z
N MET A 1 8.06 13.27 21.16
CA MET A 1 9.05 12.99 22.20
C MET A 1 9.55 14.32 22.70
N ASP A 2 9.46 14.54 24.01
CA ASP A 2 9.96 15.77 24.64
C ASP A 2 11.46 15.63 24.92
N LEU A 3 12.26 16.55 24.35
CA LEU A 3 13.72 16.59 24.56
C LEU A 3 14.12 17.44 25.78
N THR A 4 13.20 18.21 26.34
CA THR A 4 13.42 19.10 27.49
C THR A 4 14.04 18.41 28.70
N PRO A 5 13.59 17.21 29.16
CA PRO A 5 14.20 16.56 30.31
C PRO A 5 15.66 16.15 30.06
N TYR A 6 16.01 15.74 28.84
CA TYR A 6 17.38 15.35 28.50
C TYR A 6 18.32 16.56 28.50
N VAL A 7 17.87 17.68 27.94
CA VAL A 7 18.67 18.92 27.93
C VAL A 7 18.75 19.52 29.34
N ALA A 8 17.68 19.45 30.13
CA ALA A 8 17.68 19.87 31.52
C ALA A 8 18.64 19.03 32.38
N HIS A 9 18.71 17.72 32.13
CA HIS A 9 19.68 16.85 32.80
C HIS A 9 21.12 17.22 32.43
N LEU A 10 21.41 17.43 31.13
CA LEU A 10 22.74 17.87 30.69
C LEU A 10 23.16 19.20 31.34
N ARG A 11 22.23 20.14 31.49
CA ARG A 11 22.46 21.40 32.21
C ARG A 11 22.82 21.17 33.68
N GLN A 12 22.11 20.25 34.34
CA GLN A 12 22.38 19.92 35.73
C GLN A 12 23.77 19.29 35.89
N GLU A 13 24.15 18.37 35.01
CA GLU A 13 25.47 17.75 35.01
C GLU A 13 26.58 18.78 34.75
N LEU A 14 26.36 19.73 33.84
CA LEU A 14 27.29 20.83 33.60
C LEU A 14 27.47 21.69 34.85
N ALA A 15 26.39 22.03 35.54
CA ALA A 15 26.44 22.79 36.78
C ALA A 15 27.25 22.03 37.85
N VAL A 16 26.93 20.75 38.09
CA VAL A 16 27.65 19.90 39.06
C VAL A 16 29.14 19.81 38.74
N ALA A 17 29.51 19.66 37.47
CA ALA A 17 30.91 19.64 37.05
C ALA A 17 31.61 20.98 37.28
N ALA A 18 30.89 22.10 37.06
CA ALA A 18 31.43 23.44 37.26
C ALA A 18 31.66 23.80 38.74
N GLU A 19 30.84 23.26 39.66
CA GLU A 19 31.01 23.43 41.11
C GLU A 19 32.41 23.00 41.59
N ALA A 20 32.94 21.92 41.02
CA ALA A 20 34.27 21.40 41.36
C ALA A 20 35.42 22.29 40.84
N GLY A 21 35.16 23.15 39.86
CA GLY A 21 36.15 24.02 39.21
C GLY A 21 36.23 25.44 39.78
N GLY A 22 35.53 25.74 40.88
CA GLY A 22 35.52 27.06 41.53
C GLY A 22 34.67 28.12 40.81
N GLU A 23 34.72 29.35 41.32
CA GLU A 23 33.84 30.46 40.89
C GLU A 23 33.96 30.82 39.42
N GLU A 24 35.16 30.77 38.84
CA GLU A 24 35.36 31.06 37.42
C GLU A 24 34.69 30.02 36.52
N SER A 25 34.75 28.74 36.91
CA SER A 25 34.09 27.65 36.19
C SER A 25 32.57 27.73 36.29
N ARG A 26 32.03 28.06 37.48
CA ARG A 26 30.59 28.35 37.65
C ARG A 26 30.12 29.48 36.75
N ALA A 27 30.82 30.62 36.77
CA ALA A 27 30.48 31.78 35.96
C ALA A 27 30.56 31.47 34.45
N LEU A 28 31.48 30.61 34.02
CA LEU A 28 31.55 30.15 32.65
C LEU A 28 30.36 29.24 32.30
N ALA A 29 30.02 28.28 33.15
CA ALA A 29 28.91 27.35 32.95
C ALA A 29 27.57 28.08 32.84
N GLU A 30 27.32 29.10 33.68
CA GLU A 30 26.11 29.93 33.60
C GLU A 30 25.99 30.65 32.26
N ARG A 31 27.09 31.23 31.74
CA ARG A 31 27.11 31.90 30.43
C ARG A 31 26.90 30.94 29.27
N LEU A 32 27.42 29.71 29.37
CA LEU A 32 27.33 28.71 28.30
C LEU A 32 26.00 27.95 28.29
N THR A 33 25.27 27.92 29.40
CA THR A 33 24.04 27.13 29.54
C THR A 33 23.00 27.46 28.46
N ALA A 34 22.66 28.74 28.26
CA ALA A 34 21.62 29.13 27.30
C ALA A 34 22.01 28.86 25.82
N PRO A 35 23.22 29.21 25.35
CA PRO A 35 23.68 28.84 24.00
C PRO A 35 23.75 27.33 23.77
N LEU A 36 24.16 26.57 24.80
CA LEU A 36 24.38 25.13 24.70
C LEU A 36 23.05 24.34 24.61
N GLU A 37 21.95 24.87 25.16
CA GLU A 37 20.63 24.24 25.06
C GLU A 37 20.19 24.05 23.61
N SER A 38 20.28 25.11 22.79
CA SER A 38 19.89 25.05 21.37
C SER A 38 20.78 24.08 20.59
N ALA A 39 22.09 24.12 20.84
CA ALA A 39 23.07 23.25 20.17
C ALA A 39 22.89 21.77 20.57
N ALA A 40 22.66 21.48 21.85
CA ALA A 40 22.41 20.14 22.35
C ALA A 40 21.13 19.55 21.73
N ARG A 41 20.04 20.34 21.70
CA ARG A 41 18.78 19.90 21.10
C ARG A 41 18.93 19.57 19.62
N LEU A 42 19.59 20.43 18.85
CA LEU A 42 19.84 20.19 17.43
C LEU A 42 20.71 18.94 17.22
N THR A 43 21.73 18.75 18.05
CA THR A 43 22.62 17.58 17.98
C THR A 43 21.85 16.29 18.27
N LEU A 44 20.99 16.28 19.30
CA LEU A 44 20.13 15.14 19.61
C LEU A 44 19.19 14.82 18.45
N LEU A 45 18.57 15.85 17.83
CA LEU A 45 17.69 15.64 16.69
C LEU A 45 18.45 15.03 15.51
N ASN A 46 19.64 15.54 15.18
CA ASN A 46 20.48 14.98 14.12
C ASN A 46 20.85 13.51 14.39
N ALA A 47 21.23 13.19 15.63
CA ALA A 47 21.56 11.84 16.04
C ALA A 47 20.35 10.89 15.91
N LEU A 48 19.16 11.33 16.34
CA LEU A 48 17.92 10.56 16.19
C LEU A 48 17.57 10.34 14.72
N SER A 49 17.66 11.36 13.88
CA SER A 49 17.40 11.24 12.44
C SER A 49 18.37 10.26 11.76
N ALA A 50 19.67 10.32 12.09
CA ALA A 50 20.66 9.38 11.58
C ALA A 50 20.36 7.95 12.03
N ALA A 51 20.08 7.75 13.32
CA ALA A 51 19.74 6.43 13.86
C ALA A 51 18.48 5.84 13.20
N MET A 52 17.45 6.65 12.94
CA MET A 52 16.23 6.16 12.28
C MET A 52 16.45 5.83 10.79
N ALA A 53 17.39 6.49 10.12
CA ALA A 53 17.76 6.12 8.76
C ALA A 53 18.40 4.72 8.70
N ASP A 54 19.25 4.37 9.68
CA ASP A 54 19.82 3.03 9.81
C ASP A 54 18.74 1.99 10.14
N VAL A 55 17.84 2.29 11.08
CA VAL A 55 16.70 1.41 11.40
C VAL A 55 15.79 1.20 10.19
N THR A 56 15.49 2.25 9.42
CA THR A 56 14.65 2.15 8.21
C THR A 56 15.28 1.26 7.15
N ARG A 57 16.62 1.29 7.01
CA ARG A 57 17.33 0.39 6.09
C ARG A 57 17.11 -1.07 6.49
N ASP A 58 17.15 -1.37 7.77
CA ASP A 58 17.05 -2.74 8.29
C ASP A 58 15.58 -3.24 8.39
N LEU A 59 14.61 -2.33 8.45
CA LEU A 59 13.18 -2.64 8.62
C LEU A 59 12.42 -2.93 7.31
N ALA A 60 13.05 -2.80 6.15
CA ALA A 60 12.39 -2.95 4.86
C ALA A 60 11.55 -4.26 4.76
N PRO A 61 10.28 -4.21 4.25
CA PRO A 61 9.65 -3.09 3.53
C PRO A 61 8.96 -2.03 4.41
N GLY A 62 9.08 -2.09 5.74
CA GLY A 62 8.62 -1.02 6.64
C GLY A 62 9.61 0.16 6.70
N SER A 63 9.23 1.24 7.37
CA SER A 63 10.08 2.41 7.64
C SER A 63 9.84 3.00 9.03
N VAL A 64 10.82 3.73 9.55
CA VAL A 64 10.66 4.57 10.73
C VAL A 64 11.17 5.97 10.40
N ASP A 65 10.25 6.92 10.34
CA ASP A 65 10.54 8.31 10.01
C ASP A 65 10.45 9.21 11.25
N VAL A 66 11.28 10.26 11.30
CA VAL A 66 11.21 11.30 12.34
C VAL A 66 10.49 12.50 11.75
N ARG A 67 9.38 12.90 12.38
CA ARG A 67 8.63 14.12 12.06
C ARG A 67 8.77 15.13 13.19
N LEU A 68 8.79 16.41 12.87
CA LEU A 68 8.83 17.47 13.88
C LEU A 68 7.43 18.05 14.07
N ARG A 69 7.00 18.14 15.34
CA ARG A 69 5.82 18.90 15.74
C ARG A 69 6.27 20.06 16.63
N GLY A 70 6.43 21.23 16.02
CA GLY A 70 7.14 22.33 16.67
C GLY A 70 8.61 21.95 16.88
N LEU A 71 9.02 21.79 18.13
CA LEU A 71 10.39 21.42 18.52
C LEU A 71 10.52 19.97 19.00
N ASP A 72 9.41 19.23 19.02
CA ASP A 72 9.37 17.87 19.55
C ASP A 72 9.38 16.85 18.40
N PRO A 73 10.36 15.92 18.36
CA PRO A 73 10.37 14.85 17.37
C PRO A 73 9.31 13.78 17.67
N GLU A 74 8.59 13.34 16.67
CA GLU A 74 7.65 12.23 16.68
C GLU A 74 8.15 11.14 15.73
N PHE A 75 8.12 9.89 16.18
CA PHE A 75 8.48 8.75 15.35
C PHE A 75 7.22 8.21 14.67
N VAL A 76 7.27 8.09 13.35
CA VAL A 76 6.22 7.48 12.55
C VAL A 76 6.75 6.16 12.02
N VAL A 77 6.14 5.07 12.51
CA VAL A 77 6.47 3.72 12.06
C VAL A 77 5.48 3.33 10.97
N THR A 78 6.00 3.06 9.78
CA THR A 78 5.25 2.45 8.69
C THR A 78 5.52 0.96 8.73
N ALA A 79 4.53 0.18 9.18
CA ALA A 79 4.66 -1.27 9.15
C ALA A 79 4.73 -1.76 7.70
N PRO A 80 5.49 -2.83 7.42
CA PRO A 80 5.42 -3.50 6.12
C PRO A 80 3.97 -3.89 5.83
N PRO A 81 3.50 -3.76 4.57
CA PRO A 81 2.11 -4.08 4.24
C PRO A 81 1.83 -5.54 4.61
N ALA A 82 0.90 -5.75 5.53
CA ALA A 82 0.42 -7.08 5.86
C ALA A 82 -0.23 -7.68 4.61
N PRO A 83 -0.03 -8.97 4.31
CA PRO A 83 -0.86 -9.64 3.33
C PRO A 83 -2.32 -9.56 3.82
N GLU A 84 -3.17 -8.81 3.12
CA GLU A 84 -4.57 -8.61 3.49
C GLU A 84 -5.30 -9.96 3.50
N SER A 85 -5.59 -10.51 4.69
CA SER A 85 -6.75 -11.37 4.89
C SER A 85 -7.96 -10.46 4.99
N TYR A 86 -8.81 -10.45 3.97
CA TYR A 86 -10.02 -9.64 3.93
C TYR A 86 -10.97 -10.06 5.05
N GLU A 87 -11.14 -9.22 6.07
CA GLU A 87 -12.37 -9.17 6.86
C GLU A 87 -13.37 -8.31 6.11
N GLU A 88 -14.48 -8.94 5.75
CA GLU A 88 -15.65 -8.39 5.09
C GLU A 88 -16.27 -7.30 5.99
N ARG A 89 -15.99 -6.03 5.67
CA ARG A 89 -16.65 -4.91 6.35
C ARG A 89 -17.89 -4.54 5.54
N ASP A 90 -19.04 -4.98 6.03
CA ASP A 90 -20.37 -4.58 5.59
C ASP A 90 -20.48 -3.04 5.57
N GLU A 91 -20.67 -2.46 4.38
CA GLU A 91 -21.22 -1.12 4.21
C GLU A 91 -22.62 -1.20 3.58
N PRO A 92 -23.52 -0.24 3.89
CA PRO A 92 -24.97 -0.42 3.80
C PRO A 92 -25.46 -0.50 2.35
N SER A 93 -26.22 -1.54 2.05
CA SER A 93 -26.78 -1.81 0.72
C SER A 93 -27.74 -0.70 0.25
N VAL A 94 -27.45 -0.09 -0.89
CA VAL A 94 -28.48 0.55 -1.74
C VAL A 94 -29.04 -0.56 -2.65
N PRO A 95 -30.36 -0.78 -2.75
CA PRO A 95 -30.88 -1.95 -3.45
C PRO A 95 -30.72 -1.80 -4.97
N ALA A 96 -29.90 -2.67 -5.57
CA ALA A 96 -29.77 -2.84 -7.02
C ALA A 96 -30.77 -3.91 -7.54
N PRO A 97 -31.20 -3.84 -8.82
CA PRO A 97 -32.11 -4.81 -9.41
C PRO A 97 -31.43 -6.17 -9.65
N PRO A 98 -32.20 -7.27 -9.78
CA PRO A 98 -31.66 -8.62 -9.72
C PRO A 98 -30.87 -8.96 -10.99
N ALA A 99 -29.60 -9.30 -10.82
CA ALA A 99 -28.76 -9.95 -11.83
C ALA A 99 -28.53 -11.42 -11.43
N PRO A 100 -28.38 -12.32 -12.42
CA PRO A 100 -28.57 -13.75 -12.24
C PRO A 100 -27.45 -14.40 -11.41
N VAL A 101 -27.83 -15.51 -10.78
CA VAL A 101 -27.10 -16.39 -9.85
C VAL A 101 -25.62 -16.62 -10.22
N PRO A 102 -24.72 -16.71 -9.22
CA PRO A 102 -23.28 -16.75 -9.42
C PRO A 102 -22.83 -18.15 -9.85
N ASP A 103 -21.97 -18.21 -10.86
CA ASP A 103 -21.07 -19.35 -11.02
C ASP A 103 -19.88 -19.08 -10.08
N ASP A 104 -19.94 -19.73 -8.93
CA ASP A 104 -18.85 -19.85 -7.98
C ASP A 104 -17.84 -20.83 -8.57
N ASP A 105 -16.77 -20.32 -9.16
CA ASP A 105 -15.44 -20.93 -9.02
C ASP A 105 -14.36 -20.05 -9.62
N GLY A 106 -13.50 -19.55 -8.74
CA GLY A 106 -12.27 -18.88 -9.11
C GLY A 106 -11.96 -17.79 -8.12
N THR A 107 -11.22 -18.15 -7.07
CA THR A 107 -10.52 -17.20 -6.20
C THR A 107 -9.79 -16.19 -7.09
N THR A 108 -10.37 -15.00 -7.29
CA THR A 108 -9.76 -13.98 -8.13
C THR A 108 -8.52 -13.46 -7.40
N SER A 109 -7.34 -13.90 -7.84
CA SER A 109 -6.07 -13.44 -7.26
C SER A 109 -5.85 -11.99 -7.64
N ARG A 110 -5.80 -11.09 -6.64
CA ARG A 110 -5.49 -9.67 -6.84
C ARG A 110 -4.02 -9.51 -7.25
N ILE A 111 -3.77 -8.75 -8.33
CA ILE A 111 -2.42 -8.51 -8.90
C ILE A 111 -2.22 -7.00 -9.06
N ASN A 112 -1.08 -6.45 -8.61
CA ASN A 112 -0.69 -5.07 -8.91
C ASN A 112 0.06 -5.03 -10.25
N PHE A 113 -0.58 -4.49 -11.29
CA PHE A 113 -0.05 -4.48 -12.65
C PHE A 113 0.44 -3.07 -13.04
N ARG A 114 1.75 -2.94 -13.32
CA ARG A 114 2.38 -1.67 -13.73
C ARG A 114 2.68 -1.70 -15.23
N LEU A 115 1.99 -0.86 -16.00
CA LEU A 115 2.21 -0.73 -17.44
C LEU A 115 2.99 0.55 -17.78
N PRO A 116 3.87 0.53 -18.79
CA PRO A 116 4.31 1.73 -19.48
C PRO A 116 3.11 2.58 -19.96
N ALA A 117 3.23 3.91 -19.85
CA ALA A 117 2.11 4.84 -20.09
C ALA A 117 1.42 4.66 -21.46
N HIS A 118 2.20 4.38 -22.50
CA HIS A 118 1.68 4.16 -23.87
C HIS A 118 0.82 2.89 -23.99
N LEU A 119 1.08 1.86 -23.18
CA LEU A 119 0.26 0.63 -23.18
C LEU A 119 -1.03 0.82 -22.39
N LYS A 120 -0.99 1.55 -21.27
CA LYS A 120 -2.20 1.88 -20.50
C LYS A 120 -3.24 2.60 -21.37
N ALA A 121 -2.82 3.63 -22.11
CA ALA A 121 -3.71 4.39 -22.98
C ALA A 121 -4.39 3.51 -24.06
N ARG A 122 -3.63 2.59 -24.67
CA ARG A 122 -4.18 1.66 -25.68
C ARG A 122 -5.18 0.65 -25.10
N VAL A 123 -4.95 0.22 -23.86
CA VAL A 123 -5.87 -0.69 -23.15
C VAL A 123 -7.17 0.01 -22.78
N GLU A 124 -7.09 1.24 -22.27
CA GLU A 124 -8.28 2.05 -21.94
C GLU A 124 -9.14 2.33 -23.18
N GLU A 125 -8.50 2.67 -24.31
CA GLU A 125 -9.20 2.88 -25.57
C GLU A 125 -9.87 1.61 -26.10
N ALA A 126 -9.19 0.45 -26.01
CA ALA A 126 -9.74 -0.82 -26.45
C ALA A 126 -10.91 -1.28 -25.56
N ALA A 127 -10.80 -1.12 -24.24
CA ALA A 127 -11.88 -1.40 -23.31
C ALA A 127 -13.09 -0.49 -23.55
N GLY A 128 -12.85 0.81 -23.77
CA GLY A 128 -13.89 1.79 -24.07
C GLY A 128 -14.64 1.50 -25.37
N ARG A 129 -13.93 1.10 -26.45
CA ARG A 129 -14.56 0.69 -27.72
C ARG A 129 -15.50 -0.51 -27.57
N GLU A 130 -15.27 -1.34 -26.57
CA GLU A 130 -16.06 -2.55 -26.30
C GLU A 130 -17.07 -2.38 -25.16
N GLY A 131 -17.18 -1.17 -24.58
CA GLY A 131 -18.09 -0.89 -23.46
C GLY A 131 -17.76 -1.68 -22.20
N LEU A 132 -16.51 -2.15 -22.06
CA LEU A 132 -16.05 -2.96 -20.94
C LEU A 132 -15.22 -2.11 -19.96
N SER A 133 -15.24 -2.48 -18.69
CA SER A 133 -14.22 -1.98 -17.77
C SER A 133 -12.85 -2.52 -18.18
N VAL A 134 -11.79 -1.76 -17.88
CA VAL A 134 -10.41 -2.19 -18.17
C VAL A 134 -10.11 -3.56 -17.55
N ASN A 135 -10.59 -3.83 -16.34
CA ASN A 135 -10.40 -5.12 -15.68
C ASN A 135 -11.10 -6.26 -16.44
N ALA A 136 -12.36 -6.08 -16.83
CA ALA A 136 -13.11 -7.09 -17.58
C ALA A 136 -12.49 -7.35 -18.96
N TRP A 137 -12.04 -6.27 -19.62
CA TRP A 137 -11.35 -6.38 -20.91
C TRP A 137 -10.03 -7.14 -20.78
N LEU A 138 -9.22 -6.84 -19.75
CA LEU A 138 -7.95 -7.50 -19.49
C LEU A 138 -8.12 -8.98 -19.14
N VAL A 139 -9.07 -9.32 -18.26
CA VAL A 139 -9.36 -10.72 -17.90
C VAL A 139 -9.72 -11.50 -19.16
N ARG A 140 -10.63 -10.99 -19.99
CA ARG A 140 -11.02 -11.65 -21.24
C ARG A 140 -9.87 -11.76 -22.24
N ALA A 141 -9.03 -10.73 -22.37
CA ALA A 141 -7.86 -10.75 -23.24
C ALA A 141 -6.86 -11.82 -22.81
N VAL A 142 -6.59 -11.93 -21.50
CA VAL A 142 -5.71 -12.97 -20.92
C VAL A 142 -6.32 -14.35 -21.11
N SER A 143 -7.62 -14.54 -20.83
CA SER A 143 -8.30 -15.82 -21.07
C SER A 143 -8.22 -16.24 -22.55
N THR A 144 -8.37 -15.30 -23.48
CA THR A 144 -8.28 -15.58 -24.92
C THR A 144 -6.85 -15.94 -25.34
N ALA A 145 -5.83 -15.29 -24.74
CA ALA A 145 -4.43 -15.58 -25.01
C ALA A 145 -3.98 -16.92 -24.43
N MET A 146 -4.52 -17.30 -23.27
CA MET A 146 -4.23 -18.56 -22.58
C MET A 146 -4.98 -19.75 -23.20
N ASP A 147 -6.08 -19.51 -23.91
CA ASP A 147 -6.93 -20.54 -24.48
C ASP A 147 -7.13 -20.37 -26.00
N PRO A 148 -6.04 -20.46 -26.81
CA PRO A 148 -6.08 -20.21 -28.25
C PRO A 148 -6.97 -21.21 -29.03
N GLY A 149 -7.42 -22.31 -28.41
CA GLY A 149 -8.27 -23.33 -29.02
C GLY A 149 -9.77 -23.01 -29.04
N ALA A 150 -10.27 -22.14 -28.17
CA ALA A 150 -11.71 -21.89 -28.02
C ALA A 150 -12.31 -20.99 -29.13
N ALA A 151 -11.48 -20.21 -29.82
CA ALA A 151 -11.92 -19.43 -30.98
C ALA A 151 -12.12 -20.30 -32.23
N ALA A 152 -11.40 -21.42 -32.36
CA ALA A 152 -11.52 -22.32 -33.50
C ALA A 152 -12.72 -23.28 -33.43
N GLY A 153 -13.24 -23.57 -32.23
CA GLY A 153 -14.33 -24.54 -32.02
C GLY A 153 -15.75 -24.04 -32.32
N ARG A 154 -15.95 -22.74 -32.54
CA ARG A 154 -17.30 -22.15 -32.74
C ARG A 154 -17.78 -22.15 -34.20
N SER A 155 -16.99 -22.70 -35.14
CA SER A 155 -17.38 -22.78 -36.56
C SER A 155 -17.68 -24.20 -37.08
N SER A 156 -17.57 -25.26 -36.27
CA SER A 156 -17.85 -26.63 -36.71
C SER A 156 -18.98 -27.29 -35.90
N GLY A 157 -20.23 -27.06 -36.30
CA GLY A 157 -21.38 -27.67 -35.62
C GLY A 157 -22.71 -27.64 -36.38
N ARG A 158 -22.70 -27.52 -37.71
CA ARG A 158 -23.88 -27.77 -38.55
C ARG A 158 -23.88 -29.24 -38.93
N GLY A 159 -24.58 -30.10 -38.19
CA GLY A 159 -24.52 -31.55 -38.46
C GLY A 159 -25.54 -32.43 -37.74
N ARG A 160 -26.83 -32.26 -38.08
CA ARG A 160 -27.89 -33.30 -38.17
C ARG A 160 -27.86 -34.43 -37.11
N SER A 161 -28.63 -34.26 -36.03
CA SER A 161 -29.11 -35.41 -35.25
C SER A 161 -30.40 -35.94 -35.85
N ARG A 162 -30.33 -37.20 -36.31
CA ARG A 162 -31.46 -38.10 -36.57
C ARG A 162 -32.21 -38.36 -35.26
N SER A 163 -33.52 -38.13 -35.26
CA SER A 163 -34.43 -38.90 -34.40
C SER A 163 -35.69 -39.20 -35.19
N GLN A 164 -35.95 -40.51 -35.31
CA GLN A 164 -37.08 -41.12 -35.99
C GLN A 164 -38.33 -41.05 -35.10
N GLN A 165 -39.50 -41.00 -35.74
CA GLN A 165 -40.72 -41.79 -35.51
C GLN A 165 -42.00 -40.95 -35.40
N GLY A 166 -42.93 -41.25 -36.32
CA GLY A 166 -44.32 -40.81 -36.33
C GLY A 166 -45.00 -41.39 -37.56
N PHE A 167 -45.68 -42.52 -37.39
CA PHE A 167 -46.45 -43.24 -38.42
C PHE A 167 -47.94 -42.84 -38.30
N THR A 168 -48.56 -42.39 -39.40
CA THR A 168 -50.00 -42.44 -39.77
C THR A 168 -50.08 -41.69 -41.12
N GLY A 169 -50.64 -42.15 -42.25
CA GLY A 169 -51.60 -43.19 -42.54
C GLY A 169 -52.80 -42.54 -43.23
N TRP A 170 -52.92 -42.61 -44.56
CA TRP A 170 -54.21 -42.54 -45.29
C TRP A 170 -54.11 -43.31 -46.61
N VAL A 171 -55.23 -43.96 -46.94
CA VAL A 171 -55.45 -44.94 -48.03
C VAL A 171 -55.78 -44.23 -49.34
N ARG A 172 -55.58 -44.97 -50.45
CA ARG A 172 -55.84 -44.67 -51.87
C ARG A 172 -57.05 -43.80 -52.18
#